data_AF-A0A950WFB5-F1
#
_entry.id   AF-A0A950WFB5-F1
#
_cell.length_a   1.000
_cell.length_b   1.000
_cell.length_c   1.000
_cell.angle_alpha   90.00
_cell.angle_beta   90.00
_cell.angle_gamma   90.00
#
_symmetry.space_group_name_H-M   'P 1'
#
loop_
_entity.id
_entity.type
_entity.pdbx_description
1 polymer ?
#
loop_
_entity_poly.entity_id
_entity_poly.type
_entity_poly.pdbx_seq_one_letter_code
_entity_poly.pdbx_strand_id
1 'polypeptide(L)'
;MASKWLEERWEVLLPTLARLGQGQEEQIKRICEAELEVWRQRPSLKQANSLRKPLTQTRNRIRETLPVTDDNGWINPKSRAKEHLALKYLNFSTEEWIQMNLPASEELHMRQAHPLPLTKPSQLLSKAEQLVQMDTWPEMVAGIGLVTGRGLVEVLYTGHFTAKSAYSVLFTGLMTIYEQMCDPFEVPTLVHADLVLAALHRLRQFFGNHFPQLLFEQGLQLITRLRKNMKNHLMHLSDKLLLRKRVIIESIIDQLKNISQIEPSRNLRPINFVVHVIAGLVAYSHQDKKPGLHLNEHALLAD
;
A
#
# COMPACT_ATOMS: atom_id res chain seq x y z
N MET A 1 -6.32 12.03 17.13
CA MET A 1 -7.48 12.58 17.88
C MET A 1 -8.57 12.97 16.90
N ALA A 2 -9.82 12.69 17.24
CA ALA A 2 -10.96 13.12 16.45
C ALA A 2 -11.19 14.62 16.67
N SER A 3 -11.90 15.27 15.75
CA SER A 3 -12.34 16.64 15.97
C SER A 3 -13.42 16.66 17.05
N LYS A 4 -13.41 17.66 17.94
CA LYS A 4 -14.36 17.81 19.06
C LYS A 4 -15.82 17.57 18.66
N TRP A 5 -16.23 18.08 17.52
CA TRP A 5 -17.59 17.90 17.03
C TRP A 5 -17.96 16.44 16.70
N LEU A 6 -16.98 15.65 16.25
CA LEU A 6 -17.21 14.26 15.88
C LEU A 6 -17.34 13.41 17.15
N GLU A 7 -16.60 13.76 18.20
CA GLU A 7 -16.74 13.17 19.53
C GLU A 7 -18.13 13.43 20.12
N GLU A 8 -18.64 14.67 20.04
CA GLU A 8 -20.01 15.02 20.44
C GLU A 8 -21.07 14.20 19.69
N ARG A 9 -20.86 13.90 18.40
CA ARG A 9 -21.76 13.02 17.64
C ARG A 9 -21.68 11.57 18.08
N TRP A 10 -20.48 11.09 18.42
CA TRP A 10 -20.29 9.71 18.89
C TRP A 10 -20.99 9.42 20.21
N GLU A 11 -21.11 10.42 21.10
CA GLU A 11 -21.85 10.29 22.36
C GLU A 11 -23.33 9.96 22.15
N VAL A 12 -23.92 10.41 21.03
CA VAL A 12 -25.31 10.12 20.67
C VAL A 12 -25.42 8.86 19.81
N LEU A 13 -24.52 8.71 18.84
CA LEU A 13 -24.57 7.65 17.83
C LEU A 13 -24.26 6.27 18.44
N LEU A 14 -23.21 6.14 19.25
CA LEU A 14 -22.75 4.84 19.74
C LEU A 14 -23.74 4.18 20.70
N PRO A 15 -24.31 4.86 21.70
CA PRO A 15 -25.31 4.25 22.59
C PRO A 15 -26.60 3.86 21.87
N THR A 16 -26.96 4.62 20.83
CA THR A 16 -28.14 4.32 20.00
C THR A 16 -27.91 3.05 19.20
N LEU A 17 -26.76 2.93 18.52
CA LEU A 17 -26.41 1.74 17.74
C LEU A 17 -26.20 0.48 18.61
N ALA A 18 -25.71 0.64 19.85
CA ALA A 18 -25.50 -0.47 20.78
C ALA A 18 -26.80 -1.22 21.16
N ARG A 19 -27.96 -0.57 21.04
CA ARG A 19 -29.27 -1.12 21.44
C ARG A 19 -30.04 -1.79 20.29
N LEU A 20 -29.53 -1.72 19.07
CA LEU A 20 -30.24 -2.17 17.86
C LEU A 20 -29.61 -3.47 17.32
N GLY A 21 -30.46 -4.42 16.94
CA GLY A 21 -30.09 -5.71 16.35
C GLY A 21 -30.55 -5.88 14.89
N GLN A 22 -30.45 -7.09 14.36
CA GLN A 22 -30.75 -7.45 12.96
C GLN A 22 -32.22 -7.24 12.64
N GLY A 23 -33.12 -7.48 13.60
CA GLY A 23 -34.56 -7.20 13.45
C GLY A 23 -34.89 -5.72 13.26
N GLN A 24 -33.94 -4.81 13.46
CA GLN A 24 -34.07 -3.36 13.32
C GLN A 24 -33.09 -2.78 12.29
N GLU A 25 -32.66 -3.59 11.31
CA GLU A 25 -31.70 -3.17 10.27
C GLU A 25 -32.13 -1.88 9.55
N GLU A 26 -33.41 -1.73 9.22
CA GLU A 26 -33.93 -0.53 8.55
C GLU A 26 -33.83 0.72 9.44
N GLN A 27 -33.95 0.57 10.76
CA GLN A 27 -33.76 1.66 11.71
C GLN A 27 -32.28 2.04 11.82
N ILE A 28 -31.38 1.05 11.86
CA ILE A 28 -29.92 1.27 11.84
C ILE A 28 -29.54 2.03 10.56
N LYS A 29 -30.05 1.59 9.40
CA LYS A 29 -29.83 2.25 8.11
C LYS A 29 -30.24 3.72 8.16
N ARG A 30 -31.46 4.03 8.61
CA ARG A 30 -31.96 5.41 8.70
C ARG A 30 -31.11 6.28 9.61
N ILE A 31 -30.66 5.75 10.75
CA ILE A 31 -29.78 6.48 11.68
C ILE A 31 -28.44 6.78 11.02
N CYS A 32 -27.83 5.79 10.37
CA CYS A 32 -26.55 5.96 9.68
C CYS A 32 -26.65 6.95 8.51
N GLU A 33 -27.71 6.87 7.70
CA GLU A 33 -27.92 7.79 6.57
C GLU A 33 -28.19 9.22 7.04
N ALA A 34 -29.03 9.40 8.06
CA ALA A 34 -29.28 10.71 8.66
C ALA A 34 -28.00 11.33 9.24
N GLU A 35 -27.16 10.52 9.88
CA GLU A 35 -25.89 10.97 10.44
C GLU A 35 -24.92 11.44 9.35
N LEU A 36 -24.80 10.67 8.25
CA LEU A 36 -23.98 11.06 7.10
C LEU A 36 -24.48 12.36 6.46
N GLU A 37 -25.80 12.57 6.40
CA GLU A 37 -26.38 13.78 5.85
C GLU A 37 -26.07 15.02 6.70
N VAL A 38 -26.13 14.89 8.03
CA VAL A 38 -25.68 15.94 8.96
C VAL A 38 -24.20 16.28 8.72
N TRP A 39 -23.36 15.29 8.45
CA TRP A 39 -21.94 15.53 8.16
C TRP A 39 -21.75 16.24 6.82
N ARG A 40 -22.53 15.90 5.79
CA ARG A 40 -22.48 16.54 4.46
C ARG A 40 -22.86 18.03 4.52
N GLN A 41 -23.84 18.39 5.34
CA GLN A 41 -24.32 19.76 5.47
C GLN A 41 -23.37 20.67 6.27
N ARG A 42 -22.28 20.12 6.81
CA ARG A 42 -21.40 20.84 7.70
C ARG A 42 -20.52 21.85 6.91
N PRO A 43 -20.45 23.13 7.33
CA PRO A 43 -19.66 24.15 6.63
C PRO A 43 -18.16 23.84 6.48
N SER A 44 -17.62 23.02 7.39
CA SER A 44 -16.21 22.59 7.38
C SER A 44 -15.91 21.43 6.42
N LEU A 45 -16.93 20.79 5.84
CA LEU A 45 -16.81 19.61 4.98
C LEU A 45 -17.32 19.92 3.56
N LYS A 46 -16.65 20.86 2.87
CA LYS A 46 -17.10 21.41 1.58
C LYS A 46 -16.88 20.49 0.38
N GLN A 47 -15.94 19.54 0.46
CA GLN A 47 -15.60 18.63 -0.63
C GLN A 47 -15.99 17.19 -0.29
N ALA A 48 -16.36 16.37 -1.28
CA ALA A 48 -16.69 14.97 -1.07
C ALA A 48 -15.58 14.17 -0.34
N ASN A 49 -14.31 14.43 -0.68
CA ASN A 49 -13.16 13.79 -0.02
C ASN A 49 -12.97 14.16 1.46
N SER A 50 -13.55 15.28 1.91
CA SER A 50 -13.45 15.74 3.31
C SER A 50 -14.08 14.74 4.29
N LEU A 51 -15.07 13.95 3.84
CA LEU A 51 -15.77 12.97 4.66
C LEU A 51 -14.96 11.69 4.94
N ARG A 52 -13.87 11.43 4.19
CA ARG A 52 -13.06 10.21 4.36
C ARG A 52 -12.53 10.07 5.78
N LYS A 53 -12.03 11.17 6.35
CA LYS A 53 -11.42 11.19 7.68
C LYS A 53 -12.47 10.97 8.79
N PRO A 54 -13.57 11.75 8.87
CA PRO A 54 -14.65 11.50 9.83
C PRO A 54 -15.25 10.08 9.74
N LEU A 55 -15.43 9.58 8.51
CA LEU A 55 -16.01 8.25 8.29
C LEU A 55 -15.06 7.15 8.78
N THR A 56 -13.77 7.23 8.44
CA THR A 56 -12.77 6.26 8.89
C THR A 56 -12.65 6.27 10.42
N GLN A 57 -12.61 7.45 11.04
CA GLN A 57 -12.55 7.59 12.49
C GLN A 57 -13.77 6.98 13.17
N THR A 58 -14.98 7.25 12.67
CA THR A 58 -16.22 6.70 13.24
C THR A 58 -16.29 5.18 13.09
N ARG A 59 -15.92 4.65 11.92
CA ARG A 59 -15.89 3.20 11.67
C ARG A 59 -14.92 2.48 12.61
N ASN A 60 -13.73 3.05 12.84
CA ASN A 60 -12.77 2.49 13.79
C ASN A 60 -13.30 2.56 15.22
N ARG A 61 -13.94 3.68 15.59
CA ARG A 61 -14.55 3.84 16.92
C ARG A 61 -15.65 2.81 17.19
N ILE A 62 -16.48 2.52 16.19
CA ILE A 62 -17.51 1.46 16.29
C ILE A 62 -16.86 0.10 16.54
N ARG A 63 -15.79 -0.23 15.81
CA ARG A 63 -15.06 -1.50 15.99
C ARG A 63 -14.43 -1.65 17.37
N GLU A 64 -13.97 -0.55 17.95
CA GLU A 64 -13.37 -0.52 19.28
C GLU A 64 -14.42 -0.58 20.41
N THR A 65 -15.59 -0.02 20.19
CA THR A 65 -16.56 0.25 21.27
C THR A 65 -17.73 -0.74 21.30
N LEU A 66 -18.22 -1.19 20.14
CA LEU A 66 -19.41 -2.03 20.05
C LEU A 66 -19.04 -3.51 19.87
N PRO A 67 -19.51 -4.41 20.75
CA PRO A 67 -19.28 -5.84 20.60
C PRO A 67 -20.09 -6.39 19.41
N VAL A 68 -19.48 -7.30 18.65
CA VAL A 68 -20.14 -8.00 17.55
C VAL A 68 -20.77 -9.28 18.07
N THR A 69 -22.09 -9.36 18.04
CA THR A 69 -22.92 -10.50 18.43
C THR A 69 -23.53 -11.16 17.18
N ASP A 70 -24.23 -12.28 17.35
CA ASP A 70 -25.02 -12.88 16.26
C ASP A 70 -26.18 -11.98 15.81
N ASP A 71 -26.75 -11.22 16.74
CA ASP A 71 -27.89 -10.35 16.47
C ASP A 71 -27.51 -9.00 15.86
N ASN A 72 -26.30 -8.46 16.06
CA ASN A 72 -25.90 -7.17 15.48
C ASN A 72 -24.79 -7.29 14.42
N GLY A 73 -24.42 -8.52 14.06
CA GLY A 73 -23.34 -8.80 13.12
C GLY A 73 -23.81 -8.93 11.68
N TRP A 74 -22.96 -8.57 10.73
CA TRP A 74 -23.11 -8.88 9.31
C TRP A 74 -21.77 -9.37 8.76
N ILE A 75 -21.80 -10.20 7.72
CA ILE A 75 -20.57 -10.71 7.08
C ILE A 75 -20.20 -9.76 5.95
N ASN A 76 -19.07 -9.09 6.09
CA ASN A 76 -18.55 -8.23 5.03
C ASN A 76 -18.09 -9.10 3.84
N PRO A 77 -18.64 -8.94 2.63
CA PRO A 77 -18.31 -9.77 1.48
C PRO A 77 -16.86 -9.59 1.02
N LYS A 78 -16.22 -8.46 1.35
CA LYS A 78 -14.84 -8.15 0.97
C LYS A 78 -13.82 -8.75 1.94
N SER A 79 -14.00 -8.57 3.25
CA SER A 79 -13.07 -9.06 4.27
C SER A 79 -13.39 -10.47 4.76
N ARG A 80 -14.61 -10.98 4.48
CA ARG A 80 -15.20 -12.20 5.07
C ARG A 80 -15.25 -12.19 6.60
N ALA A 81 -14.95 -11.06 7.23
CA ALA A 81 -15.03 -10.89 8.66
C ALA A 81 -16.46 -10.53 9.08
N LYS A 82 -16.84 -10.99 10.26
CA LYS A 82 -18.08 -10.57 10.91
C LYS A 82 -17.87 -9.19 11.52
N GLU A 83 -18.64 -8.22 11.06
CA GLU A 83 -18.55 -6.81 11.45
C GLU A 83 -19.91 -6.35 12.01
N HIS A 84 -19.92 -5.28 12.81
CA HIS A 84 -21.17 -4.69 13.28
C HIS A 84 -22.00 -4.16 12.10
N LEU A 85 -23.31 -4.39 12.11
CA LEU A 85 -24.24 -4.08 11.01
C LEU A 85 -24.20 -2.60 10.59
N ALA A 86 -24.03 -1.67 11.54
CA ALA A 86 -23.85 -0.25 11.24
C ALA A 86 -22.68 0.06 10.27
N LEU A 87 -21.63 -0.77 10.23
CA LEU A 87 -20.49 -0.59 9.33
C LEU A 87 -20.84 -0.86 7.86
N LYS A 88 -21.97 -1.54 7.60
CA LYS A 88 -22.55 -1.71 6.27
C LYS A 88 -23.02 -0.36 5.70
N TYR A 89 -23.67 0.45 6.54
CA TYR A 89 -24.33 1.70 6.14
C TYR A 89 -23.48 2.95 6.38
N LEU A 90 -22.58 2.95 7.36
CA LEU A 90 -21.55 3.97 7.54
C LEU A 90 -20.40 3.73 6.56
N ASN A 91 -20.69 3.81 5.27
CA ASN A 91 -19.75 3.65 4.19
C ASN A 91 -20.12 4.57 3.02
N PHE A 92 -19.17 4.82 2.13
CA PHE A 92 -19.49 5.48 0.86
C PHE A 92 -20.29 4.55 -0.03
N SER A 93 -21.24 5.11 -0.79
CA SER A 93 -21.87 4.37 -1.87
C SER A 93 -20.82 4.02 -2.94
N THR A 94 -21.11 3.00 -3.75
CA THR A 94 -20.24 2.63 -4.88
C THR A 94 -20.02 3.82 -5.82
N GLU A 95 -21.07 4.60 -6.09
CA GLU A 95 -21.03 5.78 -6.95
C GLU A 95 -20.18 6.90 -6.34
N GLU A 96 -20.39 7.20 -5.04
CA GLU A 96 -19.60 8.21 -4.33
C GLU A 96 -18.11 7.83 -4.30
N TRP A 97 -17.80 6.56 -4.05
CA TRP A 97 -16.43 6.07 -4.03
C TRP A 97 -15.77 6.18 -5.41
N ILE A 98 -16.51 5.88 -6.48
CA ILE A 98 -16.04 6.04 -7.86
C ILE A 98 -15.77 7.52 -8.15
N GLN A 99 -16.70 8.42 -7.83
CA GLN A 99 -16.52 9.87 -8.06
C GLN A 99 -15.34 10.45 -7.26
N MET A 100 -15.12 9.97 -6.03
CA MET A 100 -14.02 10.42 -5.17
C MET A 100 -12.64 9.90 -5.60
N ASN A 101 -12.58 8.79 -6.35
CA ASN A 101 -11.34 8.14 -6.78
C ASN A 101 -11.11 8.17 -8.28
N LEU A 102 -12.08 8.64 -9.06
CA LEU A 102 -11.82 9.06 -10.43
C LEU A 102 -10.70 10.11 -10.33
N PRO A 103 -9.64 10.02 -11.15
CA PRO A 103 -8.77 11.18 -11.33
C PRO A 103 -9.68 12.36 -11.62
N ALA A 104 -9.41 13.53 -11.02
CA ALA A 104 -10.16 14.74 -11.34
C ALA A 104 -10.31 14.75 -12.86
N SER A 105 -11.55 14.68 -13.36
CA SER A 105 -11.83 14.45 -14.78
C SER A 105 -11.04 15.44 -15.65
N GLU A 106 -10.80 16.62 -15.10
CA GLU A 106 -9.88 17.65 -15.56
C GLU A 106 -8.45 17.16 -15.81
N GLU A 107 -7.81 16.41 -14.92
CA GLU A 107 -6.44 15.87 -15.14
C GLU A 107 -6.39 14.83 -16.25
N LEU A 108 -7.39 13.94 -16.35
CA LEU A 108 -7.46 12.97 -17.44
C LEU A 108 -7.71 13.69 -18.78
N HIS A 109 -8.64 14.64 -18.80
CA HIS A 109 -8.86 15.52 -19.95
C HIS A 109 -7.60 16.30 -20.31
N MET A 110 -6.86 16.83 -19.34
CA MET A 110 -5.60 17.56 -19.59
C MET A 110 -4.53 16.65 -20.19
N ARG A 111 -4.41 15.39 -19.71
CA ARG A 111 -3.49 14.39 -20.28
C ARG A 111 -3.89 13.97 -21.69
N GLN A 112 -5.18 13.79 -21.95
CA GLN A 112 -5.70 13.46 -23.27
C GLN A 112 -5.60 14.64 -24.24
N ALA A 113 -5.74 15.87 -23.74
CA ALA A 113 -5.58 17.11 -24.51
C ALA A 113 -4.11 17.41 -24.85
N HIS A 114 -3.17 16.93 -24.05
CA HIS A 114 -1.73 17.12 -24.26
C HIS A 114 -1.00 15.78 -24.31
N PRO A 115 -1.26 14.95 -25.34
CA PRO A 115 -0.53 13.70 -25.50
C PRO A 115 0.95 14.01 -25.73
N LEU A 116 1.83 13.24 -25.10
CA LEU A 116 3.26 13.26 -25.39
C LEU A 116 3.52 12.30 -26.57
N PRO A 117 3.73 12.82 -27.80
CA PRO A 117 3.93 11.95 -28.95
C PRO A 117 5.27 11.21 -28.82
N LEU A 118 5.25 9.90 -29.06
CA LEU A 118 6.44 9.10 -29.24
C LEU A 118 7.05 9.42 -30.61
N THR A 119 7.97 10.41 -30.64
CA THR A 119 8.56 10.92 -31.88
C THR A 119 9.49 9.92 -32.57
N LYS A 120 10.08 8.97 -31.84
CA LYS A 120 11.05 8.00 -32.38
C LYS A 120 10.84 6.57 -31.81
N PRO A 121 9.80 5.85 -32.25
CA PRO A 121 9.48 4.51 -31.74
C PRO A 121 10.60 3.49 -31.95
N SER A 122 11.32 3.56 -33.07
CA SER A 122 12.44 2.66 -33.37
C SER A 122 13.61 2.82 -32.40
N GLN A 123 13.90 4.05 -31.97
CA GLN A 123 14.94 4.30 -30.96
C GLN A 123 14.54 3.77 -29.59
N LEU A 124 13.25 3.85 -29.24
CA LEU A 124 12.73 3.26 -28.02
C LEU A 124 12.89 1.74 -28.03
N LEU A 125 12.53 1.07 -29.14
CA LEU A 125 12.69 -0.37 -29.31
C LEU A 125 14.15 -0.81 -29.19
N SER A 126 15.05 -0.13 -29.91
CA SER A 126 16.50 -0.39 -29.83
C SER A 126 17.04 -0.18 -28.40
N LYS A 127 16.55 0.85 -27.69
CA LYS A 127 16.94 1.08 -26.30
C LYS A 127 16.38 0.02 -25.36
N ALA A 128 15.13 -0.39 -25.55
CA ALA A 128 14.48 -1.44 -24.76
C ALA A 128 15.22 -2.77 -24.90
N GLU A 129 15.59 -3.13 -26.12
CA GLU A 129 16.39 -4.32 -26.42
C GLU A 129 17.78 -4.25 -25.77
N GLN A 130 18.46 -3.10 -25.87
CA GLN A 130 19.75 -2.87 -25.20
C GLN A 130 19.63 -3.06 -23.69
N LEU A 131 18.61 -2.47 -23.06
CA LEU A 131 18.38 -2.51 -21.61
C LEU A 131 18.16 -3.95 -21.11
N VAL A 132 17.38 -4.74 -21.84
CA VAL A 132 17.12 -6.16 -21.52
C VAL A 132 18.41 -6.98 -21.55
N GLN A 133 19.41 -6.58 -22.35
CA GLN A 133 20.69 -7.28 -22.48
C GLN A 133 21.78 -6.78 -21.52
N MET A 134 21.56 -5.71 -20.75
CA MET A 134 22.57 -5.23 -19.78
C MET A 134 22.69 -6.20 -18.60
N ASP A 135 23.86 -6.21 -17.95
CA ASP A 135 24.11 -7.03 -16.76
C ASP A 135 23.71 -6.34 -15.45
N THR A 136 23.37 -5.05 -15.52
CA THR A 136 22.95 -4.25 -14.39
C THR A 136 21.45 -4.41 -14.15
N TRP A 137 21.08 -4.79 -12.91
CA TRP A 137 19.70 -5.11 -12.58
C TRP A 137 18.69 -3.97 -12.78
N PRO A 138 18.98 -2.68 -12.51
CA PRO A 138 17.99 -1.61 -12.69
C PRO A 138 17.61 -1.44 -14.16
N GLU A 139 18.60 -1.47 -15.04
CA GLU A 139 18.46 -1.37 -16.48
C GLU A 139 17.70 -2.58 -17.03
N MET A 140 18.02 -3.81 -16.59
CA MET A 140 17.28 -5.01 -16.97
C MET A 140 15.79 -4.89 -16.61
N VAL A 141 15.50 -4.45 -15.39
CA VAL A 141 14.12 -4.33 -14.89
C VAL A 141 13.34 -3.27 -15.66
N ALA A 142 13.96 -2.11 -15.92
CA ALA A 142 13.38 -1.07 -16.74
C ALA A 142 13.13 -1.57 -18.18
N GLY A 143 14.09 -2.30 -18.74
CA GLY A 143 13.99 -2.95 -20.05
C GLY A 143 12.82 -3.94 -20.12
N ILE A 144 12.73 -4.87 -19.17
CA ILE A 144 11.66 -5.88 -19.09
C ILE A 144 10.30 -5.20 -18.93
N GLY A 145 10.19 -4.19 -18.06
CA GLY A 145 8.96 -3.40 -17.90
C GLY A 145 8.54 -2.71 -19.20
N LEU A 146 9.50 -2.13 -19.94
CA LEU A 146 9.26 -1.45 -21.21
C LEU A 146 8.81 -2.43 -22.31
N VAL A 147 9.42 -3.61 -22.42
CA VAL A 147 9.09 -4.59 -23.48
C VAL A 147 7.83 -5.41 -23.19
N THR A 148 7.43 -5.58 -21.93
CA THR A 148 6.25 -6.38 -21.52
C THR A 148 5.06 -5.53 -21.06
N GLY A 149 5.27 -4.23 -20.79
CA GLY A 149 4.28 -3.36 -20.16
C GLY A 149 3.89 -3.76 -18.74
N ARG A 150 4.67 -4.61 -18.07
CA ARG A 150 4.42 -5.06 -16.69
C ARG A 150 5.04 -4.11 -15.67
N GLY A 151 4.44 -4.05 -14.48
CA GLY A 151 4.91 -3.20 -13.38
C GLY A 151 6.19 -3.72 -12.73
N LEU A 152 6.94 -2.81 -12.09
CA LEU A 152 8.19 -3.11 -11.40
C LEU A 152 8.08 -4.29 -10.42
N VAL A 153 7.01 -4.32 -9.62
CA VAL A 153 6.77 -5.37 -8.61
C VAL A 153 6.45 -6.72 -9.25
N GLU A 154 5.76 -6.71 -10.40
CA GLU A 154 5.46 -7.91 -11.17
C GLU A 154 6.74 -8.49 -11.78
N VAL A 155 7.60 -7.64 -12.34
CA VAL A 155 8.88 -8.07 -12.92
C VAL A 155 9.82 -8.62 -11.86
N LEU A 156 9.91 -7.97 -10.69
CA LEU A 156 10.86 -8.33 -9.64
C LEU A 156 10.43 -9.52 -8.79
N TYR A 157 9.12 -9.66 -8.52
CA TYR A 157 8.67 -10.54 -7.44
C TYR A 157 7.43 -11.37 -7.79
N THR A 158 6.32 -10.74 -8.13
CA THR A 158 5.02 -11.44 -8.17
C THR A 158 4.73 -12.13 -9.50
N GLY A 159 5.38 -11.71 -10.59
CA GLY A 159 5.11 -12.13 -11.95
C GLY A 159 5.85 -13.41 -12.35
N HIS A 160 5.12 -14.36 -12.91
CA HIS A 160 5.66 -15.51 -13.60
C HIS A 160 5.42 -15.36 -15.09
N PHE A 161 6.46 -15.62 -15.87
CA PHE A 161 6.48 -15.47 -17.32
C PHE A 161 6.92 -16.79 -17.94
N THR A 162 6.20 -17.26 -18.94
CA THR A 162 6.55 -18.45 -19.73
C THR A 162 6.44 -18.16 -21.22
N ALA A 163 7.26 -18.80 -22.04
CA ALA A 163 7.19 -18.63 -23.49
C ALA A 163 5.82 -19.07 -24.04
N LYS A 164 5.28 -18.30 -24.98
CA LYS A 164 4.11 -18.69 -25.78
C LYS A 164 4.40 -18.64 -27.27
N SER A 165 4.96 -17.54 -27.76
CA SER A 165 5.40 -17.37 -29.14
C SER A 165 6.71 -16.60 -29.22
N ALA A 166 7.23 -16.38 -30.43
CA ALA A 166 8.44 -15.60 -30.64
C ALA A 166 8.35 -14.17 -30.08
N TYR A 167 7.15 -13.58 -30.00
CA TYR A 167 6.90 -12.21 -29.54
C TYR A 167 5.77 -12.13 -28.51
N SER A 168 5.53 -13.21 -27.77
CA SER A 168 4.57 -13.20 -26.67
C SER A 168 4.93 -14.17 -25.56
N VAL A 169 4.58 -13.77 -24.34
CA VAL A 169 4.76 -14.54 -23.12
C VAL A 169 3.43 -14.72 -22.42
N LEU A 170 3.23 -15.85 -21.75
CA LEU A 170 2.15 -16.02 -20.78
C LEU A 170 2.59 -15.41 -19.46
N PHE A 171 1.73 -14.59 -18.87
CA PHE A 171 1.96 -13.93 -17.60
C PHE A 171 0.94 -14.38 -16.55
N THR A 172 1.41 -14.67 -15.34
CA THR A 172 0.58 -14.79 -14.13
C THR A 172 1.14 -13.90 -13.02
N GLY A 173 0.28 -13.23 -12.27
CA GLY A 173 0.68 -12.33 -11.20
C GLY A 173 -0.40 -12.20 -10.13
N LEU A 174 -0.02 -11.64 -8.98
CA LEU A 174 -0.96 -11.32 -7.92
C LEU A 174 -1.71 -10.04 -8.27
N MET A 175 -3.04 -10.07 -8.22
CA MET A 175 -3.83 -8.84 -8.30
C MET A 175 -3.64 -8.01 -7.03
N THR A 176 -3.21 -6.76 -7.20
CA THR A 176 -2.79 -5.79 -6.17
C THR A 176 -3.80 -5.49 -5.06
N ILE A 177 -5.03 -6.00 -5.13
CA ILE A 177 -6.09 -5.71 -4.15
C ILE A 177 -6.51 -6.96 -3.35
N TYR A 178 -6.27 -8.17 -3.87
CA TYR A 178 -6.88 -9.38 -3.32
C TYR A 178 -5.93 -10.55 -3.10
N GLU A 179 -4.63 -10.41 -3.41
CA GLU A 179 -3.63 -11.48 -3.31
C GLU A 179 -4.05 -12.79 -4.01
N GLN A 180 -4.97 -12.71 -4.97
CA GLN A 180 -5.36 -13.83 -5.82
C GLN A 180 -4.47 -13.84 -7.05
N MET A 181 -3.93 -15.02 -7.39
CA MET A 181 -3.25 -15.24 -8.66
C MET A 181 -4.27 -15.13 -9.79
N CYS A 182 -3.99 -14.29 -10.78
CA CYS A 182 -4.80 -14.28 -12.00
C CYS A 182 -4.54 -15.52 -12.84
N ASP A 183 -5.54 -15.96 -13.60
CA ASP A 183 -5.34 -16.95 -14.65
C ASP A 183 -4.29 -16.46 -15.65
N PRO A 184 -3.45 -17.36 -16.20
CA PRO A 184 -2.44 -16.98 -17.17
C PRO A 184 -3.06 -16.30 -18.40
N PHE A 185 -2.58 -15.11 -18.73
CA PHE A 185 -2.98 -14.40 -19.95
C PHE A 185 -1.76 -14.04 -20.80
N GLU A 186 -1.99 -13.90 -22.11
CA GLU A 186 -0.93 -13.57 -23.06
C GLU A 186 -0.57 -12.08 -23.01
N VAL A 187 0.73 -11.82 -22.96
CA VAL A 187 1.33 -10.48 -23.01
C VAL A 187 2.21 -10.42 -24.25
N PRO A 188 1.95 -9.51 -25.20
CA PRO A 188 2.85 -9.29 -26.33
C PRO A 188 4.15 -8.66 -25.84
N THR A 189 5.27 -9.04 -26.47
CA THR A 189 6.59 -8.48 -26.17
C THR A 189 7.10 -7.66 -27.35
N LEU A 190 7.71 -6.51 -27.06
CA LEU A 190 8.30 -5.65 -28.09
C LEU A 190 9.59 -6.21 -28.71
N VAL A 191 10.19 -7.21 -28.05
CA VAL A 191 11.39 -7.94 -28.50
C VAL A 191 11.10 -9.44 -28.44
N HIS A 192 12.02 -10.24 -28.97
CA HIS A 192 11.91 -11.70 -28.90
C HIS A 192 11.71 -12.19 -27.46
N ALA A 193 10.71 -13.05 -27.25
CA ALA A 193 10.34 -13.57 -25.94
C ALA A 193 11.53 -14.27 -25.23
N ASP A 194 12.40 -14.92 -25.99
CA ASP A 194 13.60 -15.59 -25.46
C ASP A 194 14.56 -14.61 -24.77
N LEU A 195 14.72 -13.39 -25.32
CA LEU A 195 15.54 -12.35 -24.69
C LEU A 195 14.93 -11.87 -23.38
N VAL A 196 13.60 -11.72 -23.34
CA VAL A 196 12.87 -11.31 -22.14
C VAL A 196 13.01 -12.37 -21.05
N LEU A 197 12.81 -13.65 -21.39
CA LEU A 197 12.91 -14.76 -20.46
C LEU A 197 14.35 -14.96 -19.96
N ALA A 198 15.35 -14.80 -20.84
CA ALA A 198 16.76 -14.83 -20.46
C ALA A 198 17.11 -13.70 -19.48
N ALA A 199 16.63 -12.48 -19.72
CA ALA A 199 16.83 -11.35 -18.82
C ALA A 199 16.14 -11.55 -17.48
N LEU A 200 14.89 -12.05 -17.47
CA LEU A 200 14.18 -12.43 -16.23
C LEU A 200 14.93 -13.51 -15.45
N HIS A 201 15.54 -14.48 -16.13
CA HIS A 201 16.35 -15.51 -15.49
C HIS A 201 17.62 -14.93 -14.86
N ARG A 202 18.38 -14.10 -15.60
CA ARG A 202 19.56 -13.39 -15.07
C ARG A 202 19.20 -12.51 -13.86
N LEU A 203 18.10 -11.78 -13.96
CA LEU A 203 17.56 -10.94 -12.89
C LEU A 203 17.26 -11.75 -11.62
N ARG A 204 16.55 -12.88 -11.75
CA ARG A 204 16.23 -13.76 -10.62
C ARG A 204 17.49 -14.38 -10.00
N GLN A 205 18.50 -14.71 -10.82
CA GLN A 205 19.79 -15.20 -10.31
C GLN A 205 20.57 -14.12 -9.55
N PHE A 206 20.53 -12.88 -10.04
CA PHE A 206 21.11 -11.72 -9.37
C PHE A 206 20.49 -11.52 -7.99
N PHE A 207 19.16 -11.52 -7.91
CA PHE A 207 18.44 -11.29 -6.66
C PHE A 207 18.36 -12.50 -5.71
N GLY A 208 18.54 -13.73 -6.23
CA GLY A 208 18.41 -14.96 -5.46
C GLY A 208 19.58 -15.20 -4.51
N ASN A 209 20.79 -15.38 -5.04
CA ASN A 209 21.94 -15.82 -4.24
C ASN A 209 22.91 -14.67 -3.91
N HIS A 210 23.00 -13.64 -4.76
CA HIS A 210 24.03 -12.60 -4.67
C HIS A 210 23.53 -11.32 -4.01
N PHE A 211 22.22 -11.12 -3.86
CA PHE A 211 21.66 -9.89 -3.32
C PHE A 211 22.13 -9.53 -1.90
N PRO A 212 22.21 -10.48 -0.94
CA PRO A 212 22.73 -10.15 0.39
C PRO A 212 24.20 -9.72 0.36
N GLN A 213 25.01 -10.34 -0.52
CA GLN A 213 26.43 -10.05 -0.67
C GLN A 213 26.65 -8.68 -1.31
N LEU A 214 25.88 -8.34 -2.36
CA LEU A 214 25.96 -7.05 -3.02
C LEU A 214 25.55 -5.90 -2.13
N LEU A 215 24.50 -6.08 -1.32
CA LEU A 215 24.14 -5.10 -0.30
C LEU A 215 25.30 -4.94 0.70
N PHE A 216 25.91 -6.03 1.13
CA PHE A 216 27.02 -5.99 2.08
C PHE A 216 28.25 -5.26 1.51
N GLU A 217 28.58 -5.45 0.23
CA GLU A 217 29.61 -4.68 -0.49
C GLU A 217 29.31 -3.17 -0.50
N GLN A 218 28.04 -2.78 -0.50
CA GLN A 218 27.59 -1.39 -0.38
C GLN A 218 27.49 -0.91 1.07
N GLY A 219 27.95 -1.71 2.05
CA GLY A 219 27.86 -1.40 3.47
C GLY A 219 26.45 -1.59 4.06
N LEU A 220 25.55 -2.26 3.33
CA LEU A 220 24.17 -2.54 3.74
C LEU A 220 24.02 -4.00 4.14
N GLN A 221 23.82 -4.28 5.42
CA GLN A 221 23.56 -5.65 5.88
C GLN A 221 22.06 -5.99 5.78
N LEU A 222 21.73 -7.02 5.00
CA LEU A 222 20.36 -7.50 4.87
C LEU A 222 19.96 -8.41 6.03
N ILE A 223 19.12 -7.91 6.94
CA ILE A 223 18.61 -8.67 8.09
C ILE A 223 17.14 -9.07 7.81
N THR A 224 16.86 -10.37 7.67
CA THR A 224 15.50 -10.89 7.38
C THR A 224 15.08 -12.00 8.33
N ARG A 225 13.77 -12.16 8.57
CA ARG A 225 13.25 -13.31 9.33
C ARG A 225 13.41 -14.59 8.49
N LEU A 226 13.88 -15.66 9.13
CA LEU A 226 13.92 -17.00 8.54
C LEU A 226 12.48 -17.43 8.15
N ARG A 227 12.26 -17.71 6.87
CA ARG A 227 11.00 -18.29 6.36
C ARG A 227 11.10 -19.81 6.32
N LYS A 228 9.95 -20.50 6.36
CA LYS A 228 9.85 -21.98 6.41
C LYS A 228 10.64 -22.71 5.31
N ASN A 229 10.82 -22.11 4.13
CA ASN A 229 11.52 -22.69 2.98
C ASN A 229 12.96 -22.13 2.79
N MET A 230 13.48 -21.35 3.73
CA MET A 230 14.86 -20.86 3.65
C MET A 230 15.83 -21.87 4.27
N LYS A 231 17.03 -21.98 3.67
CA LYS A 231 18.14 -22.67 4.30
C LYS A 231 18.46 -21.96 5.63
N ASN A 232 18.47 -22.74 6.71
CA ASN A 232 18.81 -22.20 8.03
C ASN A 232 20.26 -21.72 8.01
N HIS A 233 20.51 -20.52 8.55
CA HIS A 233 21.84 -19.93 8.64
C HIS A 233 22.02 -19.30 10.03
N LEU A 234 23.26 -19.26 10.49
CA LEU A 234 23.62 -18.60 11.74
C LEU A 234 23.37 -17.11 11.62
N MET A 235 22.67 -16.55 12.61
CA MET A 235 22.30 -15.14 12.71
C MET A 235 22.78 -14.62 14.07
N HIS A 236 23.37 -13.43 14.09
CA HIS A 236 23.82 -12.82 15.34
C HIS A 236 22.63 -12.58 16.29
N LEU A 237 22.90 -12.65 17.60
CA LEU A 237 21.87 -12.44 18.62
C LEU A 237 21.27 -11.03 18.52
N SER A 238 22.11 -10.04 18.19
CA SER A 238 21.73 -8.65 17.91
C SER A 238 20.73 -8.56 16.76
N ASP A 239 21.01 -9.19 15.62
CA ASP A 239 20.12 -9.22 14.44
C ASP A 239 18.78 -9.88 14.75
N LYS A 240 18.81 -10.99 15.50
CA LYS A 240 17.60 -11.69 15.95
C LYS A 240 16.77 -10.81 16.88
N LEU A 241 17.41 -10.02 17.74
CA LEU A 241 16.76 -9.05 18.61
C LEU A 241 16.15 -7.90 17.79
N LEU A 242 16.89 -7.35 16.82
CA LEU A 242 16.40 -6.31 15.91
C LEU A 242 15.17 -6.76 15.11
N LEU A 243 15.16 -8.02 14.62
CA LEU A 243 14.01 -8.58 13.90
C LEU A 243 12.74 -8.74 14.75
N ARG A 244 12.89 -9.00 16.05
CA ARG A 244 11.78 -8.99 17.01
C ARG A 244 11.29 -7.58 17.27
N LYS A 245 12.20 -6.61 17.22
CA LYS A 245 11.95 -5.19 17.47
C LYS A 245 11.53 -4.41 16.21
N ARG A 246 11.42 -5.07 15.05
CA ARG A 246 10.87 -4.50 13.80
C ARG A 246 9.52 -3.79 14.00
N VAL A 247 8.72 -4.26 14.96
CA VAL A 247 7.45 -3.62 15.36
C VAL A 247 7.65 -2.15 15.77
N ILE A 248 8.77 -1.82 16.41
CA ILE A 248 9.10 -0.43 16.80
C ILE A 248 9.43 0.39 15.57
N ILE A 249 10.25 -0.15 14.66
CA ILE A 249 10.59 0.53 13.40
C ILE A 249 9.31 0.79 12.59
N GLU A 250 8.43 -0.20 12.49
CA GLU A 250 7.12 -0.07 11.83
C GLU A 250 6.25 0.99 12.52
N SER A 251 6.25 1.03 13.86
CA SER A 251 5.53 2.06 14.63
C SER A 251 6.08 3.47 14.39
N ILE A 252 7.41 3.64 14.33
CA ILE A 252 8.05 4.94 14.05
C ILE A 252 7.72 5.37 12.62
N ILE A 253 7.87 4.47 11.64
CA ILE A 253 7.52 4.76 10.25
C ILE A 253 6.03 5.12 10.12
N ASP A 254 5.15 4.43 10.84
CA ASP A 254 3.72 4.72 10.85
C ASP A 254 3.43 6.10 11.46
N GLN A 255 4.08 6.46 12.56
CA GLN A 255 4.00 7.80 13.14
C GLN A 255 4.50 8.88 12.17
N LEU A 256 5.64 8.66 11.52
CA LEU A 256 6.19 9.60 10.54
C LEU A 256 5.28 9.78 9.32
N LYS A 257 4.61 8.71 8.88
CA LYS A 257 3.64 8.78 7.78
C LYS A 257 2.35 9.47 8.19
N ASN A 258 1.73 9.03 9.29
CA ASN A 258 0.36 9.41 9.64
C ASN A 258 0.27 10.66 10.53
N ILE A 259 1.26 10.87 11.40
CA ILE A 259 1.31 12.03 12.32
C ILE A 259 2.10 13.16 11.68
N SER A 260 3.33 12.87 11.21
CA SER A 260 4.19 13.87 10.56
C SER A 260 3.85 14.13 9.10
N GLN A 261 2.90 13.38 8.51
CA GLN A 261 2.42 13.58 7.13
C GLN A 261 3.56 13.60 6.10
N ILE A 262 4.60 12.78 6.29
CA ILE A 262 5.73 12.68 5.35
C ILE A 262 5.29 12.00 4.03
N GLU A 263 4.14 11.32 4.03
CA GLU A 263 3.63 10.70 2.81
C GLU A 263 3.39 11.75 1.71
N PRO A 264 4.06 11.62 0.55
CA PRO A 264 3.95 12.61 -0.50
C PRO A 264 2.51 12.72 -1.00
N SER A 265 1.98 13.95 -1.10
CA SER A 265 0.97 14.19 -2.11
C SER A 265 1.59 13.85 -3.47
N ARG A 266 0.79 13.21 -4.34
CA ARG A 266 1.22 12.44 -5.53
C ARG A 266 2.15 13.18 -6.53
N ASN A 267 2.43 14.48 -6.33
CA ASN A 267 3.15 15.38 -7.22
C ASN A 267 4.18 16.28 -6.49
N LEU A 268 5.18 15.71 -5.80
CA LEU A 268 6.25 16.52 -5.19
C LEU A 268 7.52 16.49 -6.06
N ARG A 269 8.01 17.69 -6.41
CA ARG A 269 9.40 17.86 -6.90
C ARG A 269 10.36 17.31 -5.83
N PRO A 270 11.49 16.69 -6.19
CA PRO A 270 12.41 16.04 -5.24
C PRO A 270 12.81 16.91 -4.04
N ILE A 271 12.97 18.22 -4.27
CA ILE A 271 13.30 19.21 -3.23
C ILE A 271 12.22 19.28 -2.14
N ASN A 272 10.96 19.33 -2.54
CA ASN A 272 9.86 19.45 -1.59
C ASN A 272 9.69 18.14 -0.78
N PHE A 273 9.97 16.98 -1.37
CA PHE A 273 10.02 15.72 -0.64
C PHE A 273 11.07 15.77 0.49
N VAL A 274 12.29 16.23 0.19
CA VAL A 274 13.36 16.36 1.19
C VAL A 274 12.95 17.32 2.32
N VAL A 275 12.31 18.45 1.99
CA VAL A 275 11.79 19.40 2.99
C VAL A 275 10.75 18.76 3.90
N HIS A 276 9.80 17.99 3.35
CA HIS A 276 8.81 17.28 4.15
C HIS A 276 9.43 16.20 5.05
N VAL A 277 10.45 15.49 4.56
CA VAL A 277 11.19 14.52 5.38
C VAL A 277 11.89 15.21 6.54
N ILE A 278 12.64 16.29 6.29
CA ILE A 278 13.36 17.03 7.35
C ILE A 278 12.36 17.62 8.36
N ALA A 279 11.30 18.27 7.89
CA ALA A 279 10.27 18.84 8.76
C ALA A 279 9.59 17.76 9.63
N GLY A 280 9.30 16.60 9.05
CA GLY A 280 8.70 15.49 9.77
C GLY A 280 9.62 14.86 10.82
N LEU A 281 10.94 14.81 10.55
CA LEU A 281 11.95 14.38 11.53
C LEU A 281 12.10 15.37 12.68
N VAL A 282 12.10 16.68 12.40
CA VAL A 282 12.13 17.72 13.45
C VAL A 282 10.87 17.68 14.31
N ALA A 283 9.69 17.55 13.69
CA ALA A 283 8.43 17.39 14.43
C ALA A 283 8.47 16.15 15.33
N TYR A 284 9.04 15.05 14.83
CA TYR A 284 9.22 13.82 15.61
C TYR A 284 10.20 14.00 16.78
N SER A 285 11.27 14.80 16.63
CA SER A 285 12.19 15.04 17.74
C SER A 285 11.55 15.78 18.92
N HIS A 286 10.52 16.59 18.67
CA HIS A 286 9.76 17.32 19.69
C HIS A 286 8.56 16.55 20.28
N GLN A 287 8.34 15.29 19.89
CA GLN A 287 7.22 14.50 20.38
C GLN A 287 7.50 13.94 21.79
N ASP A 288 6.55 14.15 22.72
CA ASP A 288 6.69 13.76 24.15
C ASP A 288 6.80 12.24 24.36
N LYS A 289 6.14 11.46 23.50
CA LYS A 289 6.09 9.98 23.59
C LYS A 289 6.77 9.36 22.38
N LYS A 290 8.02 8.97 22.56
CA LYS A 290 8.77 8.19 21.57
C LYS A 290 8.73 6.71 21.94
N PRO A 291 8.41 5.81 20.99
CA PRO A 291 8.54 4.38 21.22
C PRO A 291 10.02 4.06 21.49
N GLY A 292 10.33 3.78 22.75
CA GLY A 292 11.67 3.47 23.22
C GLY A 292 11.82 1.99 23.53
N LEU A 293 13.07 1.52 23.51
CA LEU A 293 13.42 0.22 24.04
C LEU A 293 13.90 0.39 25.47
N HIS A 294 13.25 -0.28 26.42
CA HIS A 294 13.85 -0.52 27.74
C HIS A 294 14.94 -1.58 27.58
N LEU A 295 16.08 -1.17 27.04
CA LEU A 295 17.29 -1.96 27.04
C LEU A 295 17.99 -1.69 28.37
N ASN A 296 18.21 -2.71 29.18
CA ASN A 296 19.26 -2.62 30.20
C ASN A 296 20.56 -2.40 29.42
N GLU A 297 21.24 -1.28 29.67
CA GLU A 297 22.44 -0.83 28.96
C GLU A 297 23.56 -1.90 28.93
N HIS A 298 23.52 -2.86 29.84
CA HIS A 298 24.44 -3.99 29.93
C HIS A 298 24.33 -5.06 28.84
N ALA A 299 23.26 -5.10 28.04
CA ALA A 299 23.05 -6.19 27.06
C ALA A 299 23.61 -5.91 25.65
N LEU A 300 24.06 -4.67 25.37
CA LEU A 300 24.59 -4.29 24.05
C LEU A 300 26.10 -4.02 24.03
N LEU A 301 26.76 -4.04 25.19
CA LEU A 301 28.21 -3.81 25.35
C LEU A 301 28.96 -5.06 25.84
N ALA A 302 28.33 -6.23 25.84
CA ALA A 302 29.05 -7.49 26.01
C ALA A 302 29.45 -8.00 24.61
N ASP A 303 30.67 -7.61 24.23
CA ASP A 303 31.56 -8.10 23.15
C ASP A 303 31.00 -9.09 22.12
#